data_AF-A0A2E7T910-F1
#
_entry.id   AF-A0A2E7T910-F1
#
_cell.length_a   1.000
_cell.length_b   1.000
_cell.length_c   1.000
_cell.angle_alpha   90.00
_cell.angle_beta   90.00
_cell.angle_gamma   90.00
#
_symmetry.space_group_name_H-M   'P 1'
#
loop_
_entity.id
_entity.type
_entity.pdbx_description
1 polymer ?
#
loop_
_entity_poly.entity_id
_entity_poly.type
_entity_poly.pdbx_seq_one_letter_code
_entity_poly.pdbx_strand_id
1 'polypeptide(L)'
;MSDDLIDNLEEQFSTVAYEYCLRMELVEACDWDEDAALKLFEEAYKTIENLWEYSQLDPKLILNNDDFMTLLKSNLPSGTTDQQAEVVAKVVDHYLAEACDEARGEHDDKKERN
;
A
#
# COMPACT_ATOMS: atom_id res chain seq x y z
N MET A 1 -32.09 4.12 -13.57
CA MET A 1 -30.87 4.25 -12.75
C MET A 1 -29.77 4.47 -13.75
N SER A 2 -29.02 5.57 -13.63
CA SER A 2 -27.98 5.92 -14.61
C SER A 2 -26.89 4.86 -14.58
N ASP A 3 -26.36 4.50 -15.75
CA ASP A 3 -25.25 3.54 -15.88
C ASP A 3 -24.05 3.95 -15.00
N ASP A 4 -23.82 5.25 -14.82
CA ASP A 4 -22.83 5.82 -13.89
C ASP A 4 -22.97 5.33 -12.44
N LEU A 5 -24.19 4.99 -11.99
CA LEU A 5 -24.43 4.52 -10.63
C LEU A 5 -24.11 3.01 -10.48
N ILE A 6 -24.20 2.27 -11.59
CA ILE A 6 -23.87 0.85 -11.64
C ILE A 6 -22.35 0.70 -11.76
N ASP A 7 -21.72 1.49 -12.64
CA ASP A 7 -20.26 1.49 -12.82
C ASP A 7 -19.53 1.86 -11.51
N ASN A 8 -20.01 2.88 -10.79
CA ASN A 8 -19.45 3.27 -9.50
C ASN A 8 -19.62 2.17 -8.43
N LEU A 9 -20.73 1.44 -8.46
CA LEU A 9 -20.97 0.34 -7.52
C LEU A 9 -20.07 -0.86 -7.82
N GLU A 10 -19.87 -1.19 -9.10
CA GLU A 10 -18.97 -2.25 -9.54
C GLU A 10 -17.51 -1.94 -9.19
N GLU A 11 -17.09 -0.69 -9.36
CA GLU A 11 -15.77 -0.21 -8.94
C GLU A 11 -15.57 -0.38 -7.43
N GLN A 12 -16.52 0.07 -6.60
CA GLN A 12 -16.45 -0.10 -5.14
C GLN A 12 -16.39 -1.57 -4.72
N PHE A 13 -17.19 -2.45 -5.33
CA PHE A 13 -17.13 -3.88 -5.03
C PHE A 13 -15.79 -4.50 -5.44
N SER A 14 -15.22 -4.06 -6.56
CA SER A 14 -13.92 -4.55 -7.03
C SER A 14 -12.79 -4.18 -6.07
N THR A 15 -12.78 -2.94 -5.56
CA THR A 15 -11.81 -2.46 -4.58
C THR A 15 -11.90 -3.28 -3.29
N VAL A 16 -13.10 -3.42 -2.73
CA VAL A 16 -13.31 -4.18 -1.49
C VAL A 16 -12.90 -5.65 -1.65
N ALA A 17 -13.21 -6.26 -2.80
CA ALA A 17 -12.80 -7.63 -3.08
C ALA A 17 -11.27 -7.76 -3.19
N TYR A 18 -10.61 -6.80 -3.81
CA TYR A 18 -9.16 -6.78 -3.94
C TYR A 18 -8.45 -6.58 -2.60
N GLU A 19 -8.90 -5.63 -1.78
CA GLU A 19 -8.39 -5.43 -0.41
C GLU A 19 -8.53 -6.70 0.44
N TYR A 20 -9.69 -7.37 0.34
CA TYR A 20 -9.90 -8.62 1.05
C TYR A 20 -8.94 -9.71 0.58
N CYS A 21 -8.71 -9.85 -0.73
CA CYS A 21 -7.73 -10.78 -1.27
C CYS A 21 -6.31 -10.49 -0.76
N LEU A 22 -5.89 -9.22 -0.75
CA LEU A 22 -4.58 -8.83 -0.24
C LEU A 22 -4.39 -9.17 1.24
N ARG A 23 -5.43 -8.92 2.06
CA ARG A 23 -5.41 -9.30 3.48
C ARG A 23 -5.31 -10.82 3.65
N MET A 24 -6.05 -11.58 2.86
CA MET A 24 -6.02 -13.04 2.91
C MET A 24 -4.67 -13.61 2.47
N GLU A 25 -4.05 -13.05 1.43
CA GLU A 25 -2.69 -13.41 1.01
C GLU A 25 -1.67 -13.18 2.14
N LEU A 26 -1.82 -12.11 2.93
CA LEU A 26 -0.90 -11.81 4.02
C LEU A 26 -1.06 -12.80 5.17
N VAL A 27 -2.30 -13.14 5.51
CA VAL A 27 -2.62 -14.16 6.51
C VAL A 27 -2.10 -15.53 6.06
N GLU A 28 -2.28 -15.89 4.79
CA GLU A 28 -1.73 -17.13 4.22
C GLU A 28 -0.20 -17.16 4.27
N ALA A 29 0.48 -16.05 3.94
CA ALA A 29 1.93 -15.93 4.05
C ALA A 29 2.44 -16.01 5.50
N CYS A 30 1.56 -15.84 6.48
CA CYS A 30 1.83 -16.02 7.91
C CYS A 30 1.29 -17.35 8.43
N ASP A 31 1.16 -18.37 7.58
CA ASP A 31 0.67 -19.71 7.94
C ASP A 31 -0.71 -19.69 8.63
N TRP A 32 -1.58 -18.77 8.19
CA TRP A 32 -2.92 -18.53 8.76
C TRP A 32 -2.94 -17.97 10.19
N ASP A 33 -1.79 -17.48 10.68
CA ASP A 33 -1.70 -16.73 11.94
C ASP A 33 -2.03 -15.25 11.70
N GLU A 34 -3.27 -14.87 12.05
CA GLU A 34 -3.76 -13.49 11.92
C GLU A 34 -3.01 -12.49 12.80
N ASP A 35 -2.55 -12.90 13.98
CA ASP A 35 -1.81 -12.03 14.90
C ASP A 35 -0.40 -11.76 14.34
N ALA A 36 0.25 -12.79 13.78
CA ALA A 36 1.52 -12.62 13.09
C ALA A 36 1.39 -11.74 11.84
N ALA A 37 0.33 -11.92 11.05
CA ALA A 37 0.05 -11.09 9.89
C ALA A 37 -0.18 -9.62 10.26
N LEU A 38 -0.98 -9.37 11.31
CA LEU A 38 -1.22 -8.02 11.82
C LEU A 38 0.08 -7.38 12.31
N LYS A 39 0.88 -8.11 13.09
CA LYS A 39 2.16 -7.61 13.59
C LYS A 39 3.13 -7.28 12.46
N LEU A 40 3.24 -8.16 11.45
CA LEU A 40 4.08 -7.92 10.28
C LEU A 40 3.63 -6.67 9.52
N PHE A 41 2.32 -6.47 9.36
CA PHE A 41 1.77 -5.28 8.74
C PHE A 41 2.09 -4.00 9.54
N GLU A 42 1.92 -4.01 10.86
CA GLU A 42 2.25 -2.87 11.73
C GLU A 42 3.75 -2.51 11.67
N GLU A 43 4.62 -3.52 11.64
CA GLU A 43 6.07 -3.32 11.54
C GLU A 43 6.45 -2.78 10.15
N ALA A 44 5.84 -3.29 9.08
CA ALA A 44 6.00 -2.75 7.74
C ALA A 44 5.54 -1.30 7.63
N TYR A 45 4.40 -0.95 8.23
CA TYR A 45 3.88 0.42 8.25
C TYR A 45 4.86 1.41 8.91
N LYS A 46 5.41 1.04 10.07
CA LYS A 46 6.45 1.84 10.74
C LYS A 46 7.70 2.00 9.88
N THR A 47 8.10 0.96 9.16
CA THR A 47 9.22 1.04 8.22
C THR A 47 8.94 2.06 7.11
N ILE A 48 7.71 2.14 6.60
CA ILE A 48 7.31 3.12 5.60
C ILE A 48 7.35 4.54 6.15
N GLU A 49 6.79 4.76 7.35
CA GLU A 49 6.87 6.08 8.02
C GLU A 49 8.31 6.55 8.13
N ASN A 50 9.22 5.67 8.59
CA ASN A 50 10.64 5.98 8.69
C ASN A 50 11.25 6.30 7.32
N LEU A 51 10.98 5.48 6.30
CA LEU A 51 11.50 5.71 4.94
C LEU A 51 11.00 7.03 4.35
N TRP A 52 9.74 7.36 4.58
CA TRP A 52 9.15 8.64 4.20
C TRP A 52 9.85 9.81 4.88
N GLU A 53 9.99 9.77 6.22
CA GLU A 53 10.69 10.81 6.97
C GLU A 53 12.13 11.00 6.49
N TYR A 54 12.86 9.91 6.23
CA TYR A 54 14.22 9.98 5.69
C TYR A 54 14.25 10.55 4.27
N SER A 55 13.28 10.22 3.41
CA SER A 55 13.18 10.80 2.06
C SER A 55 12.93 12.32 2.08
N GLN A 56 12.30 12.85 3.13
CA GLN A 56 12.15 14.30 3.30
C GLN A 56 13.49 14.99 3.62
N LEU A 57 14.39 14.28 4.29
CA LEU A 57 15.73 14.77 4.64
C LEU A 57 16.72 14.61 3.47
N ASP A 58 16.65 13.49 2.75
CA ASP A 58 17.41 13.22 1.53
C ASP A 58 16.50 12.72 0.40
N PRO A 59 16.01 13.62 -0.46
CA PRO A 59 15.13 13.27 -1.59
C PRO A 59 15.78 12.34 -2.62
N LYS A 60 17.09 12.09 -2.55
CA LYS A 60 17.78 11.14 -3.44
C LYS A 60 17.70 9.70 -2.95
N LEU A 61 17.19 9.47 -1.74
CA LEU A 61 17.08 8.15 -1.15
C LEU A 61 16.06 7.26 -1.87
N ILE A 62 14.97 7.86 -2.37
CA ILE A 62 13.86 7.18 -3.03
C ILE A 62 13.54 7.94 -4.30
N LEU A 63 14.04 7.46 -5.44
CA LEU A 63 13.84 8.14 -6.73
C LEU A 63 12.66 7.56 -7.51
N ASN A 64 12.32 6.30 -7.27
CA ASN A 64 11.26 5.56 -7.94
C ASN A 64 10.67 4.48 -7.02
N ASN A 65 9.63 3.79 -7.50
CA ASN A 65 8.96 2.71 -6.75
C ASN A 65 9.92 1.53 -6.49
N ASP A 66 10.77 1.16 -7.43
CA ASP A 66 11.71 0.04 -7.24
C ASP A 66 12.71 0.30 -6.09
N ASP A 67 13.19 1.54 -5.96
CA ASP A 67 14.05 1.96 -4.84
C ASP A 67 13.29 1.86 -3.51
N PHE A 68 12.05 2.36 -3.47
CA PHE A 68 11.17 2.27 -2.31
C PHE A 68 10.95 0.81 -1.88
N MET A 69 10.60 -0.06 -2.83
CA MET A 69 10.33 -1.47 -2.58
C MET A 69 11.57 -2.23 -2.12
N THR A 70 12.73 -1.90 -2.68
CA THR A 70 14.01 -2.49 -2.26
C THR A 70 14.34 -2.09 -0.83
N LEU A 71 14.14 -0.82 -0.47
CA LEU A 71 14.36 -0.31 0.88
C LEU A 71 13.35 -0.87 1.87
N LEU A 72 12.07 -0.97 1.51
CA LEU A 72 11.03 -1.57 2.32
C LEU A 72 11.43 -3.00 2.70
N LYS A 73 11.70 -3.85 1.70
CA LYS A 73 12.11 -5.24 1.91
C LYS A 73 13.37 -5.36 2.78
N SER A 74 14.33 -4.46 2.61
CA SER A 74 15.59 -4.47 3.38
C SER A 74 15.43 -4.04 4.84
N ASN A 75 14.35 -3.32 5.17
CA ASN A 75 14.06 -2.79 6.50
C ASN A 75 12.88 -3.52 7.18
N LEU A 76 12.35 -4.59 6.58
CA LEU A 76 11.40 -5.46 7.26
C LEU A 76 12.08 -6.23 8.41
N PRO A 77 11.30 -6.65 9.42
CA PRO A 77 11.81 -7.40 10.56
C PRO A 77 12.67 -8.60 10.16
N SER A 78 13.77 -8.81 10.88
CA SER A 78 14.61 -10.00 10.70
C SER A 78 13.79 -11.27 10.94
N GLY A 79 13.76 -12.16 9.95
CA GLY A 79 12.94 -13.38 9.99
C GLY A 79 11.70 -13.33 9.10
N THR A 80 11.40 -12.18 8.51
CA THR A 80 10.41 -12.08 7.43
C THR A 80 10.84 -12.95 6.25
N THR A 81 9.96 -13.83 5.78
CA THR A 81 10.23 -14.66 4.60
C THR A 81 10.08 -13.87 3.30
N ASP A 82 10.64 -14.37 2.21
CA ASP A 82 10.49 -13.72 0.90
C ASP A 82 9.01 -13.58 0.49
N GLN A 83 8.19 -14.60 0.79
CA GLN A 83 6.76 -14.58 0.52
C GLN A 83 6.03 -13.51 1.33
N GLN A 84 6.33 -13.41 2.63
CA GLN A 84 5.79 -12.37 3.50
C GLN A 84 6.18 -10.97 3.02
N ALA A 85 7.46 -10.78 2.66
CA ALA A 85 7.96 -9.52 2.15
C ALA A 85 7.31 -9.12 0.81
N GLU A 86 7.02 -10.08 -0.06
CA GLU A 86 6.34 -9.85 -1.33
C GLU A 86 4.88 -9.42 -1.12
N VAL A 87 4.15 -10.11 -0.23
CA VAL A 87 2.75 -9.75 0.04
C VAL A 87 2.65 -8.39 0.74
N VAL A 88 3.52 -8.11 1.71
CA VAL A 88 3.60 -6.78 2.34
C VAL A 88 3.84 -5.70 1.31
N ALA A 89 4.79 -5.91 0.39
CA ALA A 89 5.06 -4.96 -0.67
C ALA A 89 3.81 -4.68 -1.53
N LYS A 90 3.05 -5.72 -1.91
CA LYS A 90 1.80 -5.55 -2.67
C LYS A 90 0.75 -4.75 -1.91
N VAL A 91 0.54 -5.07 -0.62
CA VAL A 91 -0.41 -4.36 0.23
C VAL A 91 -0.06 -2.87 0.29
N VAL A 92 1.22 -2.57 0.46
CA VAL A 92 1.73 -1.20 0.58
C VAL A 92 1.62 -0.44 -0.74
N ASP A 93 1.98 -1.07 -1.86
CA ASP A 93 1.88 -0.47 -3.19
C ASP A 93 0.43 -0.10 -3.52
N HIS A 94 -0.53 -0.98 -3.15
CA HIS A 94 -1.95 -0.71 -3.32
C HIS A 94 -2.40 0.56 -2.57
N TYR A 95 -2.11 0.64 -1.27
CA TYR A 95 -2.52 1.80 -0.46
C TYR A 95 -1.78 3.09 -0.84
N LEU A 96 -0.53 2.99 -1.31
CA LEU A 96 0.20 4.16 -1.83
C LEU A 96 -0.37 4.65 -3.16
N ALA A 97 -0.75 3.74 -4.05
CA ALA A 97 -1.38 4.10 -5.32
C ALA A 97 -2.71 4.81 -5.09
N GLU A 98 -3.55 4.28 -4.18
CA GLU A 98 -4.82 4.90 -3.80
C GLU A 98 -4.62 6.31 -3.22
N ALA A 99 -3.71 6.48 -2.26
CA ALA A 99 -3.38 7.79 -1.70
C ALA A 99 -2.84 8.78 -2.76
N CYS A 100 -2.08 8.29 -3.75
CA CYS A 100 -1.59 9.12 -4.84
C CYS A 100 -2.70 9.56 -5.79
N ASP A 101 -3.66 8.69 -6.07
CA ASP A 101 -4.79 9.00 -6.95
C ASP A 101 -5.78 9.95 -6.27
N GLU A 102 -6.03 9.80 -4.96
CA GLU A 102 -6.79 10.77 -4.15
C GLU A 102 -6.12 12.16 -4.16
N ALA A 103 -4.80 12.22 -3.94
CA ALA A 103 -4.05 13.47 -3.96
C ALA A 103 -4.07 14.17 -5.33
N ARG A 104 -4.14 13.42 -6.44
CA ARG A 104 -4.30 13.96 -7.79
C ARG A 104 -5.71 14.51 -8.03
N GLY A 105 -6.74 13.77 -7.59
CA GLY A 105 -8.13 14.23 -7.67
C GLY A 105 -8.34 15.57 -6.94
N GLU A 106 -7.78 15.72 -5.73
CA GLU A 106 -7.83 16.98 -4.99
C GLU A 106 -7.05 18.13 -5.65
N HIS A 107 -5.99 17.83 -6.39
CA HIS A 107 -5.15 18.82 -7.05
C HIS A 107 -5.81 19.37 -8.33
N ASP A 108 -6.62 18.56 -9.01
CA ASP A 108 -7.36 18.97 -10.20
C ASP A 108 -8.62 19.78 -9.83
N ASP A 109 -9.33 19.42 -8.75
CA ASP A 109 -10.45 20.21 -8.20
C ASP A 109 -10.02 21.62 -7.73
N LYS A 110 -8.77 21.78 -7.29
CA LYS A 110 -8.20 23.09 -6.91
C LYS A 110 -7.83 23.96 -8.12
N LYS A 111 -7.57 23.39 -9.30
CA LYS A 111 -7.30 24.15 -10.52
C LYS A 111 -8.56 24.67 -11.20
N GLU A 112 -9.68 23.96 -11.10
CA GLU A 112 -10.96 24.41 -11.68
C GLU A 112 -11.63 25.55 -10.90
N ARG A 113 -11.16 25.83 -9.68
CA ARG A 113 -11.70 26.89 -8.81
C ARG A 113 -10.94 28.22 -8.83
N ASN A 114 -9.95 28.39 -9.70
CA ASN A 114 -9.17 29.63 -9.86
C ASN A 114 -9.28 30.24 -11.26
#